data_AF-A0ABD7CZX0-F1
#
_entry.id   AF-A0ABD7CZX0-F1
#
_cell.length_a   1.000
_cell.length_b   1.000
_cell.length_c   1.000
_cell.angle_alpha   90.00
_cell.angle_beta   90.00
_cell.angle_gamma   90.00
#
_symmetry.space_group_name_H-M   'P 1'
#
loop_
_entity.id
_entity.type
_entity.pdbx_description
1 polymer ?
#
loop_
_entity_poly.entity_id
_entity_poly.type
_entity_poly.pdbx_seq_one_letter_code
_entity_poly.pdbx_strand_id
1 'polypeptide(L)'
;MEAGDASKQARAAAQLRKGVLEYCVLALMRDRPRYGVELLRELEGSGALATSQGTVYPLLSRLRRDDLVTTTWQESASGPPRRYYALTDSGRAALDEFTRVWPGFRDAVDAFLTVPHASAGDHA
;
A
#
# COMPACT_ATOMS: atom_id res chain seq x y z
N MET A 1 20.07 25.04 -0.86
CA MET A 1 19.68 23.98 0.09
C MET A 1 18.54 23.22 -0.57
N GLU A 2 18.75 22.14 -1.34
CA GLU A 2 17.60 21.59 -2.13
C GLU A 2 17.68 20.16 -2.69
N ALA A 3 18.85 19.52 -2.90
CA ALA A 3 18.87 18.15 -3.45
C ALA A 3 18.90 17.02 -2.38
N GLY A 4 19.48 17.31 -1.20
CA GLY A 4 19.72 16.32 -0.15
C GLY A 4 18.49 15.98 0.70
N ASP A 5 17.56 16.92 0.87
CA ASP A 5 16.38 16.74 1.71
C ASP A 5 15.25 15.99 0.98
N ALA A 6 15.01 16.33 -0.29
CA ALA A 6 14.07 15.59 -1.16
C ALA A 6 14.46 14.10 -1.32
N SER A 7 15.77 13.81 -1.40
CA SER A 7 16.28 12.43 -1.47
C SER A 7 16.07 11.65 -0.17
N LYS A 8 16.19 12.32 0.99
CA LYS A 8 15.90 11.73 2.31
C LYS A 8 14.39 11.50 2.51
N GLN A 9 13.55 12.46 2.15
CA GLN A 9 12.08 12.31 2.18
C GLN A 9 11.62 11.15 1.29
N ALA A 10 12.18 11.02 0.10
CA ALA A 10 11.88 9.92 -0.82
C ALA A 10 12.25 8.55 -0.23
N ARG A 11 13.37 8.45 0.51
CA ARG A 11 13.79 7.21 1.19
C ARG A 11 12.81 6.80 2.30
N ALA A 12 12.40 7.74 3.15
CA ALA A 12 11.45 7.46 4.24
C ALA A 12 10.09 6.98 3.67
N ALA A 13 9.55 7.70 2.68
CA ALA A 13 8.31 7.33 2.01
C ALA A 13 8.41 5.95 1.33
N ALA A 14 9.55 5.62 0.72
CA ALA A 14 9.77 4.29 0.12
C ALA A 14 9.75 3.16 1.16
N GLN A 15 10.30 3.38 2.36
CA GLN A 15 10.27 2.36 3.43
C GLN A 15 8.86 2.18 4.00
N LEU A 16 8.13 3.27 4.23
CA LEU A 16 6.73 3.21 4.66
C LEU A 16 5.88 2.46 3.63
N ARG A 17 6.02 2.78 2.34
CA ARG A 17 5.34 2.07 1.24
C ARG A 17 5.62 0.57 1.26
N LYS A 18 6.87 0.15 1.45
CA LYS A 18 7.21 -1.29 1.51
C LYS A 18 6.44 -2.03 2.60
N GLY A 19 6.16 -1.37 3.73
CA GLY A 19 5.40 -1.96 4.83
C GLY A 19 3.90 -2.07 4.58
N VAL A 20 3.31 -1.15 3.81
CA VAL A 20 1.84 -1.04 3.68
C VAL A 20 1.29 -1.40 2.30
N LEU A 21 2.10 -1.35 1.24
CA LEU A 21 1.63 -1.44 -0.15
C LEU A 21 0.88 -2.74 -0.45
N GLU A 22 1.33 -3.85 0.13
CA GLU A 22 0.63 -5.12 0.05
C GLU A 22 -0.83 -5.02 0.50
N TYR A 23 -1.05 -4.53 1.72
CA TYR A 23 -2.38 -4.41 2.30
C TYR A 23 -3.24 -3.38 1.56
N CYS A 24 -2.63 -2.33 1.01
CA CYS A 24 -3.33 -1.39 0.16
C CYS A 24 -3.81 -2.04 -1.15
N VAL A 25 -2.98 -2.91 -1.76
CA VAL A 25 -3.40 -3.72 -2.92
C VAL A 25 -4.54 -4.66 -2.55
N LEU A 26 -4.44 -5.36 -1.42
CA LEU A 26 -5.52 -6.23 -0.93
C LEU A 26 -6.82 -5.42 -0.70
N ALA A 27 -6.72 -4.24 -0.09
CA ALA A 27 -7.86 -3.36 0.17
C ALA A 27 -8.57 -2.90 -1.11
N LEU A 28 -7.83 -2.62 -2.18
CA LEU A 28 -8.44 -2.28 -3.49
C LEU A 28 -9.31 -3.42 -4.04
N MET A 29 -9.05 -4.67 -3.66
CA MET A 29 -9.81 -5.85 -4.08
C MET A 29 -10.89 -6.29 -3.08
N ARG A 30 -11.10 -5.54 -1.98
CA ARG A 30 -12.01 -5.94 -0.89
C ARG A 30 -13.43 -6.23 -1.37
N ASP A 31 -13.97 -5.33 -2.20
CA ASP A 31 -15.39 -5.37 -2.56
C ASP A 31 -15.65 -6.13 -3.87
N ARG A 32 -14.64 -6.23 -4.74
CA ARG A 32 -14.73 -6.96 -6.02
C ARG A 32 -13.38 -7.32 -6.62
N PRO A 33 -13.33 -8.32 -7.52
CA PRO A 33 -12.15 -8.58 -8.32
C PRO A 33 -11.74 -7.37 -9.17
N ARG A 34 -10.44 -7.16 -9.35
CA ARG A 34 -9.86 -6.09 -10.18
C ARG A 34 -8.76 -6.62 -11.07
N TYR A 35 -8.59 -6.02 -12.25
CA TYR A 35 -7.50 -6.41 -13.16
C TYR A 35 -6.25 -5.57 -12.91
N GLY A 36 -5.07 -6.11 -13.21
CA GLY A 36 -3.79 -5.52 -12.78
C GLY A 36 -3.56 -4.05 -13.18
N VAL A 37 -4.03 -3.65 -14.38
CA VAL A 37 -3.92 -2.26 -14.85
C VAL A 37 -4.85 -1.32 -14.07
N GLU A 38 -6.02 -1.78 -13.63
CA GLU A 38 -6.91 -1.01 -12.76
C GLU A 38 -6.22 -0.74 -11.42
N LEU A 39 -5.64 -1.76 -10.80
CA LEU A 39 -4.90 -1.65 -9.54
C LEU A 39 -3.72 -0.67 -9.66
N LEU A 40 -2.96 -0.76 -10.77
CA LEU A 40 -1.84 0.15 -11.02
C LEU A 40 -2.31 1.61 -11.09
N ARG A 41 -3.39 1.89 -11.82
CA ARG A 41 -3.92 3.26 -11.96
C ARG A 41 -4.38 3.86 -10.64
N GLU A 42 -5.08 3.08 -9.83
CA GLU A 42 -5.51 3.51 -8.48
C GLU A 42 -4.30 3.84 -7.60
N LEU A 43 -3.25 3.01 -7.65
CA LEU A 43 -2.03 3.25 -6.89
C LEU A 43 -1.25 4.46 -7.41
N GLU A 44 -1.08 4.63 -8.72
CA GLU A 44 -0.42 5.79 -9.33
C GLU A 44 -1.08 7.11 -8.90
N GLY A 45 -2.41 7.12 -8.75
CA GLY A 45 -3.17 8.29 -8.29
C GLY A 45 -3.14 8.56 -6.78
N SER A 46 -2.57 7.67 -5.97
CA SER A 46 -2.69 7.70 -4.49
C SER A 46 -1.67 8.59 -3.76
N GLY A 47 -0.85 9.36 -4.48
CA GLY A 47 0.15 10.26 -3.90
C GLY A 47 1.25 9.50 -3.14
N ALA A 48 1.13 9.38 -1.81
CA ALA A 48 2.13 8.74 -0.97
C ALA A 48 2.36 7.25 -1.31
N LEU A 49 1.35 6.55 -1.85
CA LEU A 49 1.50 5.15 -2.31
C LEU A 49 1.76 5.01 -3.81
N ALA A 50 1.97 6.12 -4.53
CA ALA A 50 2.32 6.10 -5.94
C ALA A 50 3.53 5.17 -6.18
N THR A 51 3.34 4.23 -7.10
CA THR A 51 4.30 3.18 -7.39
C THR A 51 4.24 2.81 -8.87
N SER A 52 5.24 2.09 -9.34
CA SER A 52 5.40 1.75 -10.75
C SER A 52 4.89 0.35 -11.07
N GLN A 53 4.68 0.12 -12.38
CA GLN A 53 4.46 -1.21 -12.94
C GLN A 53 5.49 -2.25 -12.44
N GLY A 54 6.78 -1.87 -12.39
CA GLY A 54 7.87 -2.74 -11.93
C GLY A 54 7.78 -3.15 -10.46
N THR A 55 6.90 -2.54 -9.67
CA THR A 55 6.63 -2.90 -8.28
C THR A 55 5.32 -3.67 -8.14
N VAL A 56 4.26 -3.22 -8.82
CA VAL A 56 2.91 -3.80 -8.68
C VAL A 56 2.84 -5.22 -9.22
N TYR A 57 3.40 -5.51 -10.40
CA TYR A 57 3.27 -6.87 -10.97
C TYR A 57 4.09 -7.92 -10.21
N PRO A 58 5.33 -7.66 -9.78
CA PRO A 58 6.04 -8.56 -8.87
C PRO A 58 5.31 -8.76 -7.55
N LEU A 59 4.71 -7.71 -6.98
CA LEU A 59 3.87 -7.81 -5.79
C LEU A 59 2.69 -8.75 -6.03
N LEU A 60 1.89 -8.53 -7.09
CA LEU A 60 0.75 -9.39 -7.44
C LEU A 60 1.16 -10.85 -7.65
N SER A 61 2.34 -11.10 -8.24
CA SER A 61 2.88 -12.45 -8.39
C SER A 61 3.16 -13.10 -7.03
N ARG A 62 3.73 -12.33 -6.10
CA ARG A 62 3.99 -12.76 -4.72
C ARG A 62 2.71 -13.02 -3.95
N LEU A 63 1.73 -12.10 -3.97
CA LEU A 63 0.44 -12.29 -3.30
C LEU A 63 -0.26 -13.58 -3.75
N ARG A 64 -0.17 -13.90 -5.04
CA ARG A 64 -0.73 -15.16 -5.57
C ARG A 64 0.04 -16.38 -5.07
N ARG A 65 1.37 -16.32 -5.05
CA ARG A 65 2.22 -17.40 -4.54
C ARG A 65 1.98 -17.66 -3.06
N ASP A 66 1.73 -16.59 -2.31
CA ASP A 66 1.49 -16.62 -0.87
C ASP A 66 0.00 -16.89 -0.54
N ASP A 67 -0.80 -17.30 -1.53
CA ASP A 67 -2.24 -17.62 -1.43
C ASP A 67 -3.13 -16.50 -0.87
N LEU A 68 -2.73 -15.23 -1.00
CA LEU A 68 -3.53 -14.08 -0.59
C LEU A 68 -4.50 -13.63 -1.69
N VAL A 69 -4.20 -13.96 -2.95
CA VAL A 69 -5.07 -13.67 -4.09
C VAL A 69 -5.12 -14.83 -5.05
N THR A 70 -6.29 -15.02 -5.67
CA THR A 70 -6.47 -15.91 -6.82
C THR A 70 -6.57 -15.10 -8.11
N THR A 71 -6.41 -15.78 -9.25
CA THR A 71 -6.49 -15.15 -10.57
C THR A 71 -7.46 -15.88 -11.49
N THR A 72 -8.28 -15.11 -12.20
CA THR A 72 -9.18 -15.62 -13.24
C THR A 72 -8.93 -14.88 -14.53
N TRP A 73 -8.91 -15.60 -15.66
CA TRP A 73 -8.93 -14.97 -16.98
C TRP A 73 -10.37 -14.70 -17.37
N GLN A 74 -10.66 -13.48 -17.80
CA GLN A 74 -11.96 -13.11 -18.35
C GLN A 74 -11.76 -12.52 -19.74
N GLU A 75 -12.65 -12.87 -20.65
CA GLU A 75 -12.74 -12.20 -21.94
C GLU A 75 -13.06 -10.72 -21.73
N SER A 76 -12.48 -9.89 -22.59
CA SER A 76 -12.74 -8.46 -22.56
C SER A 76 -13.67 -8.09 -23.70
N ALA A 77 -14.57 -7.13 -23.49
CA ALA A 77 -15.50 -6.67 -24.52
C ALA A 77 -14.79 -6.19 -25.80
N SER A 78 -13.53 -5.78 -25.68
CA SER A 78 -12.65 -5.48 -26.81
C SER A 78 -11.18 -5.72 -26.40
N GLY A 79 -10.49 -6.60 -27.12
CA GLY A 79 -9.06 -6.85 -26.94
C GLY A 79 -8.72 -8.16 -26.20
N PRO A 80 -7.46 -8.35 -25.81
CA PRO A 80 -6.99 -9.61 -25.24
C PRO A 80 -7.64 -9.91 -23.87
N PRO A 81 -7.71 -11.20 -23.48
CA PRO A 81 -8.21 -11.60 -22.16
C PRO A 81 -7.52 -10.84 -21.03
N ARG A 82 -8.29 -10.42 -20.03
CA ARG A 82 -7.81 -9.71 -18.85
C ARG A 82 -7.66 -10.68 -17.69
N ARG A 83 -6.54 -10.57 -16.99
CA ARG A 83 -6.35 -11.30 -15.73
C ARG A 83 -6.91 -10.46 -14.59
N TYR A 84 -7.95 -10.99 -13.94
CA TYR A 84 -8.53 -10.44 -12.73
C TYR A 84 -7.92 -11.11 -11.50
N TYR A 85 -7.77 -10.33 -10.44
CA TYR A 85 -7.28 -10.73 -9.14
C TYR A 85 -8.43 -10.59 -8.14
N ALA A 86 -8.58 -11.58 -7.27
CA ALA A 86 -9.59 -11.58 -6.21
C ALA A 86 -8.95 -12.07 -4.91
N LEU A 87 -9.41 -11.55 -3.77
CA LEU A 87 -8.97 -12.03 -2.46
C LEU A 87 -9.38 -13.49 -2.25
N THR A 88 -8.47 -14.29 -1.72
CA THR A 88 -8.79 -15.57 -1.08
C THR A 88 -9.31 -15.32 0.35
N ASP A 89 -9.69 -16.38 1.06
CA ASP A 89 -10.02 -16.28 2.49
C ASP A 89 -8.79 -15.86 3.32
N SER A 90 -7.61 -16.41 3.01
CA SER A 90 -6.34 -16.01 3.60
C SER A 90 -6.02 -14.53 3.36
N GLY A 91 -6.26 -14.03 2.14
CA GLY A 91 -6.09 -12.62 1.80
C GLY A 91 -7.03 -11.68 2.54
N ARG A 92 -8.30 -12.09 2.73
CA ARG A 92 -9.27 -11.36 3.54
C ARG A 92 -8.82 -11.31 5.00
N ALA A 93 -8.43 -12.44 5.57
CA ALA A 93 -7.96 -12.51 6.96
C ALA A 93 -6.73 -11.62 7.20
N ALA A 94 -5.76 -11.62 6.28
CA ALA A 94 -4.57 -10.76 6.35
C ALA A 94 -4.93 -9.27 6.29
N LEU A 95 -5.85 -8.89 5.40
CA LEU A 95 -6.35 -7.50 5.31
C LEU A 95 -7.09 -7.08 6.59
N ASP A 96 -7.93 -7.95 7.13
CA ASP A 96 -8.68 -7.68 8.37
C ASP A 96 -7.74 -7.53 9.56
N GLU A 97 -6.70 -8.35 9.66
CA GLU A 97 -5.67 -8.23 10.69
C GLU A 97 -4.94 -6.90 10.58
N PHE A 98 -4.45 -6.54 9.39
CA PHE A 98 -3.80 -5.25 9.18
C PHE A 98 -4.71 -4.07 9.51
N THR A 99 -6.00 -4.15 9.14
CA THR A 99 -7.00 -3.12 9.42
C THR A 99 -7.20 -2.91 10.92
N ARG A 100 -7.11 -3.98 11.73
CA ARG A 100 -7.18 -3.88 13.20
C ARG A 100 -5.91 -3.28 13.82
N VAL A 101 -4.74 -3.61 13.27
CA VAL A 101 -3.44 -3.16 13.80
C VAL A 101 -3.13 -1.71 13.43
N TRP A 102 -3.52 -1.29 12.23
CA TRP A 102 -3.11 -0.01 11.63
C TRP A 102 -3.41 1.22 12.48
N PRO A 103 -4.62 1.42 13.05
CA PRO A 103 -4.91 2.61 13.84
C PRO A 103 -3.95 2.79 15.02
N GLY A 104 -3.73 1.73 15.80
CA GLY A 104 -2.83 1.79 16.96
C GLY A 104 -1.37 2.06 16.57
N PHE A 105 -0.90 1.47 15.47
CA PHE A 105 0.44 1.74 14.96
C PHE A 105 0.59 3.20 14.49
N ARG A 106 -0.35 3.69 13.69
CA ARG A 106 -0.37 5.08 13.21
C ARG A 106 -0.40 6.05 14.39
N ASP A 107 -1.31 5.84 15.33
CA ASP A 107 -1.50 6.75 16.46
C ASP A 107 -0.25 6.80 17.36
N ALA A 108 0.44 5.68 17.55
CA ALA A 108 1.71 5.65 18.27
C ALA A 108 2.82 6.43 17.55
N VAL A 109 2.92 6.29 16.22
CA VAL A 109 3.87 7.06 15.40
C VAL A 109 3.55 8.56 15.47
N ASP A 110 2.29 8.92 15.28
CA ASP A 110 1.85 10.31 15.31
C ASP A 110 2.12 10.93 16.69
N ALA A 111 1.86 10.21 17.78
CA ALA A 111 2.16 10.67 19.14
C ALA A 111 3.64 10.98 19.36
N PHE A 112 4.56 10.15 18.84
CA PHE A 112 6.00 10.41 18.95
C PHE A 112 6.49 11.57 18.06
N LEU A 113 5.83 11.82 16.93
CA LEU A 113 6.19 12.90 16.01
C LEU A 113 5.56 14.25 16.37
N THR A 114 4.47 14.26 17.13
CA THR A 114 3.73 15.47 17.51
C THR A 114 3.96 15.93 18.94
N VAL A 115 4.86 15.29 19.70
CA VAL A 115 5.23 15.76 21.04
C VAL A 115 5.67 17.22 20.95
N PRO A 116 4.96 18.17 21.60
CA PRO A 116 5.44 19.54 21.69
C PRO A 116 6.78 19.47 22.40
N HIS A 117 7.85 19.93 21.75
CA HIS A 117 9.06 20.28 22.49
C HIS A 117 8.59 21.34 23.48
N ALA A 118 8.45 20.97 24.76
CA ALA A 118 8.31 21.93 25.82
C ALA A 118 9.51 22.85 25.65
N SER A 119 9.26 24.08 25.18
CA SER A 119 10.24 25.14 25.22
C SER A 119 10.78 25.11 26.63
N ALA A 120 12.09 24.88 26.75
CA ALA A 120 12.81 25.06 27.99
C ALA A 120 12.46 26.47 28.47
N GLY A 121 11.51 26.51 29.40
CA GLY A 121 11.10 27.74 30.05
C GLY A 121 12.29 28.20 30.86
N ASP A 122 12.75 29.39 30.51
CA ASP A 122 13.31 30.38 31.42
C ASP A 122 13.36 29.91 32.88
N HIS A 123 14.56 29.49 33.29
CA HIS A 123 14.95 29.60 34.67
C HIS A 123 16.16 30.54 34.74
N ALA A 124 15.79 31.81 34.95
CA ALA A 124 16.51 32.89 35.63
C ALA A 124 17.78 33.46 34.99
#